data_AF-A0A3P7LCS4-F1
#
_entry.id   AF-A0A3P7LCS4-F1
#
_cell.length_a   1.000
_cell.length_b   1.000
_cell.length_c   1.000
_cell.angle_alpha   90.00
_cell.angle_beta   90.00
_cell.angle_gamma   90.00
#
_symmetry.space_group_name_H-M   'P 1'
#
loop_
_entity.id
_entity.type
_entity.pdbx_description
1 polymer ?
#
loop_
_entity_poly.entity_id
_entity_poly.type
_entity_poly.pdbx_seq_one_letter_code
_entity_poly.pdbx_strand_id
1 'polypeptide(L)'
;MDMSMWKSLLISDDILKAIEDLKFEEPTPIQRHVLTLAIRNYADILGSAPTGSGKTLAFGVPLLMRVHEAKLKLEASVSLPF
;
A
#
# COMPACT_ATOMS: atom_id res chain seq x y z
N MET A 1 -1.22 15.76 -9.18
CA MET A 1 -0.51 15.97 -7.90
C MET A 1 0.91 15.46 -8.08
N ASP A 2 1.96 15.96 -7.39
CA ASP A 2 3.25 15.27 -7.48
C ASP A 2 3.19 13.97 -6.69
N MET A 3 3.29 12.83 -7.38
CA MET A 3 3.20 11.49 -6.80
C MET A 3 4.56 10.82 -6.60
N SER A 4 5.67 11.54 -6.81
CA SER A 4 7.04 11.01 -6.77
C SER A 4 7.35 10.26 -5.47
N MET A 5 6.97 10.82 -4.31
CA MET A 5 7.19 10.18 -3.00
C MET A 5 6.38 8.91 -2.82
N TRP A 6 5.10 8.91 -3.21
CA TRP A 6 4.25 7.71 -3.15
C TRP A 6 4.75 6.59 -4.05
N LYS A 7 5.20 6.93 -5.27
CA LYS A 7 5.76 5.96 -6.23
C LYS A 7 7.02 5.27 -5.70
N SER A 8 7.77 5.91 -4.81
CA SER A 8 8.96 5.30 -4.18
C SER A 8 8.63 4.22 -3.13
N LEU A 9 7.36 4.08 -2.72
CA LEU A 9 6.93 3.21 -1.63
C LEU A 9 6.40 1.83 -2.07
N LEU A 10 6.68 1.42 -3.31
CA LEU A 10 6.34 0.09 -3.84
C LEU A 10 4.84 -0.22 -3.86
N ILE A 11 4.00 0.81 -3.98
CA ILE A 11 2.54 0.69 -4.07
C ILE A 11 2.17 0.38 -5.54
N SER A 12 1.15 -0.47 -5.76
CA SER A 12 0.65 -0.76 -7.10
C SER A 12 -0.03 0.46 -7.75
N ASP A 13 -0.03 0.53 -9.08
CA ASP A 13 -0.62 1.64 -9.83
C ASP A 13 -2.11 1.85 -9.52
N ASP A 14 -2.87 0.76 -9.32
CA ASP A 14 -4.30 0.82 -8.95
C ASP A 14 -4.52 1.53 -7.62
N ILE A 15 -3.67 1.26 -6.63
CA ILE A 15 -3.76 1.90 -5.31
C ILE A 15 -3.20 3.31 -5.36
N LEU A 16 -2.13 3.56 -6.13
CA LEU A 16 -1.60 4.91 -6.36
C LEU A 16 -2.66 5.84 -6.98
N LYS A 17 -3.45 5.34 -7.93
CA LYS A 17 -4.58 6.07 -8.50
C LYS A 17 -5.62 6.43 -7.44
N ALA A 18 -5.98 5.49 -6.57
CA ALA A 18 -6.90 5.76 -5.47
C ALA A 18 -6.34 6.79 -4.48
N ILE A 19 -5.03 6.77 -4.20
CA ILE A 19 -4.36 7.77 -3.36
C ILE A 19 -4.45 9.17 -3.98
N GLU A 20 -4.22 9.28 -5.30
CA GLU A 20 -4.35 10.55 -6.03
C GLU A 20 -5.81 11.04 -6.07
N ASP A 21 -6.77 10.16 -6.33
CA ASP A 21 -8.21 10.49 -6.36
C ASP A 21 -8.72 11.00 -5.00
N LEU A 22 -8.20 10.42 -3.91
CA LEU A 22 -8.47 10.85 -2.54
C LEU A 22 -7.66 12.08 -2.11
N LYS A 23 -6.80 12.61 -3.00
CA LYS A 23 -5.99 13.82 -2.81
C LYS A 23 -5.03 13.73 -1.63
N PHE A 24 -4.44 12.56 -1.39
CA PHE A 24 -3.36 12.44 -0.40
C PHE A 24 -2.05 12.95 -1.00
N GLU A 25 -1.67 14.19 -0.64
CA GLU A 25 -0.51 14.90 -1.20
C GLU A 25 0.80 14.14 -1.01
N GLU A 26 1.23 13.94 0.23
CA GLU A 26 2.48 13.25 0.55
C GLU A 26 2.28 12.16 1.59
N PRO A 27 3.07 11.08 1.55
CA PRO A 27 3.04 10.06 2.58
C PRO A 27 3.54 10.64 3.90
N THR A 28 2.78 10.46 4.97
CA THR A 28 3.16 10.92 6.33
C THR A 28 4.40 10.17 6.83
N PRO A 29 5.10 10.67 7.87
CA PRO A 29 6.30 10.00 8.38
C PRO A 29 6.09 8.52 8.73
N ILE A 30 4.98 8.20 9.41
CA ILE A 30 4.68 6.79 9.75
C ILE A 30 4.42 5.94 8.51
N GLN A 31 3.79 6.48 7.48
CA GLN A 31 3.57 5.77 6.21
C GLN A 31 4.90 5.49 5.51
N ARG A 32 5.81 6.48 5.44
CA ARG A 32 7.15 6.28 4.84
C ARG A 32 7.96 5.21 5.55
N HIS A 33 7.88 5.13 6.88
CA HIS A 33 8.59 4.10 7.65
C HIS A 33 7.96 2.70 7.52
N VAL A 34 6.64 2.62 7.36
CA VAL A 34 5.90 1.35 7.37
C VAL A 34 5.80 0.72 5.99
N LEU A 35 5.48 1.50 4.95
CA LEU A 35 4.95 0.96 3.69
C LEU A 35 5.95 0.05 2.97
N THR A 36 7.21 0.47 2.81
CA THR A 36 8.22 -0.37 2.15
C THR A 36 8.45 -1.68 2.89
N LEU A 37 8.55 -1.65 4.23
CA LEU A 37 8.75 -2.84 5.05
C LEU A 37 7.54 -3.78 5.02
N ALA A 38 6.33 -3.22 5.13
CA ALA A 38 5.10 -3.99 5.17
C ALA A 38 4.76 -4.65 3.82
N ILE A 39 5.07 -3.96 2.71
CA ILE A 39 4.78 -4.43 1.35
C ILE A 39 5.87 -5.39 0.87
N ARG A 40 7.15 -5.01 0.95
CA ARG A 40 8.25 -5.81 0.39
C ARG A 40 8.64 -6.97 1.29
N ASN A 41 8.77 -6.72 2.59
CA ASN A 41 9.31 -7.70 3.53
C ASN A 41 8.21 -8.49 4.26
N TYR A 42 6.93 -8.15 4.04
CA TYR A 42 5.80 -8.71 4.76
C TYR A 42 5.98 -8.64 6.29
N ALA A 43 6.74 -7.65 6.77
CA ALA A 43 7.18 -7.57 8.15
C ALA A 43 6.01 -7.31 9.11
N ASP A 44 6.09 -7.90 10.31
CA ASP A 44 5.24 -7.52 11.44
C ASP A 44 5.78 -6.23 12.06
N ILE A 45 4.93 -5.21 12.16
CA ILE A 45 5.34 -3.86 12.54
C ILE A 45 4.48 -3.36 13.70
N LEU A 46 5.14 -2.97 14.79
CA LEU A 46 4.51 -2.23 15.88
C LEU A 46 4.68 -0.72 15.64
N GLY A 47 3.62 -0.05 15.20
CA GLY A 47 3.61 1.39 14.95
C GLY A 47 2.92 2.18 16.08
N SER A 48 3.62 3.15 16.67
CA SER A 48 3.06 4.10 17.65
C SER A 48 3.18 5.53 17.15
N ALA A 49 2.05 6.24 17.05
CA ALA A 49 2.00 7.65 16.68
C ALA A 49 0.67 8.28 17.13
N PRO A 50 0.55 9.61 17.25
CA PRO A 50 -0.69 10.29 17.63
C PRO A 50 -1.85 10.07 16.65
N THR A 51 -3.09 10.34 17.07
CA THR A 51 -4.25 10.39 16.16
C THR A 51 -4.03 11.45 15.07
N GLY A 52 -4.50 11.18 13.85
CA GLY A 52 -4.27 12.04 12.69
C GLY A 52 -2.92 11.85 11.99
N SER A 53 -2.01 11.02 12.53
CA SER A 53 -0.69 10.78 11.91
C SER A 53 -0.70 9.94 10.62
N GLY A 54 -1.86 9.41 10.22
CA GLY A 54 -1.99 8.57 9.02
C GLY A 54 -1.78 7.06 9.25
N LYS A 55 -1.85 6.57 10.50
CA LYS A 55 -1.76 5.13 10.85
C LYS A 55 -2.72 4.24 10.06
N THR A 56 -3.95 4.71 9.82
CA THR A 56 -4.97 3.95 9.09
C THR A 56 -4.51 3.59 7.67
N LEU A 57 -3.93 4.54 6.94
CA LEU A 57 -3.35 4.29 5.62
C LEU A 57 -2.05 3.47 5.71
N ALA A 58 -1.21 3.72 6.73
CA ALA A 58 0.02 2.96 6.93
C ALA A 58 -0.25 1.45 7.12
N PHE A 59 -1.39 1.07 7.71
CA PHE A 59 -1.84 -0.31 7.81
C PHE A 59 -2.69 -0.77 6.60
N GLY A 60 -3.60 0.09 6.14
CA GLY A 60 -4.57 -0.26 5.10
C GLY A 60 -3.96 -0.49 3.72
N VAL A 61 -2.95 0.29 3.34
CA VAL A 61 -2.30 0.14 2.02
C VAL A 61 -1.60 -1.23 1.90
N PRO A 62 -0.76 -1.68 2.86
CA PRO A 62 -0.17 -3.02 2.80
C PRO A 62 -1.23 -4.13 2.80
N LEU A 63 -2.33 -3.97 3.53
CA LEU A 63 -3.44 -4.92 3.52
C LEU A 63 -4.06 -5.04 2.12
N LEU A 64 -4.37 -3.90 1.49
CA LEU A 64 -4.96 -3.86 0.16
C LEU A 64 -4.00 -4.45 -0.89
N MET A 65 -2.70 -4.16 -0.79
CA MET A 65 -1.67 -4.77 -1.65
C MET A 65 -1.72 -6.30 -1.60
N ARG A 66 -1.83 -6.88 -0.39
CA ARG A 66 -1.91 -8.34 -0.21
C ARG A 66 -3.19 -8.93 -0.80
N VAL A 67 -4.33 -8.28 -0.56
CA VAL A 67 -5.62 -8.74 -1.11
C VAL A 67 -5.60 -8.67 -2.64
N HIS A 68 -5.06 -7.59 -3.20
CA HIS A 68 -4.93 -7.41 -4.64
C HIS A 68 -4.02 -8.48 -5.28
N GLU A 69 -2.87 -8.75 -4.68
CA GLU A 69 -1.96 -9.82 -5.12
C GLU A 69 -2.64 -11.21 -5.08
N ALA A 70 -3.38 -11.51 -4.01
CA ALA A 70 -4.11 -12.76 -3.87
C ALA A 70 -5.21 -12.92 -4.94
N LYS A 71 -5.93 -11.84 -5.25
CA LYS A 71 -6.94 -11.82 -6.31
C LYS A 71 -6.31 -12.13 -7.67
N LEU A 72 -5.20 -11.48 -8.03
CA LEU A 72 -4.52 -11.70 -9.31
C LEU A 72 -4.02 -13.15 -9.45
N LYS A 73 -3.47 -13.73 -8.37
CA LYS A 73 -3.04 -15.14 -8.36
C LYS A 73 -4.20 -16.10 -8.58
N LEU A 74 -5.35 -15.83 -7.98
CA LEU A 74 -6.55 -16.65 -8.15
C LEU A 74 -7.06 -16.58 -9.59
N GLU A 75 -7.19 -15.39 -10.16
CA GLU A 75 -7.63 -15.18 -11.55
C GLU A 75 -6.67 -15.86 -12.55
N ALA A 76 -5.36 -15.73 -12.34
CA ALA A 76 -4.35 -16.40 -13.15
C ALA A 76 -4.50 -17.94 -13.10
N SER A 77 -4.72 -18.49 -11.91
CA SER A 77 -4.88 -19.94 -11.71
C SER A 77 -6.13 -20.51 -12.39
N VAL A 78 -7.20 -19.71 -12.49
CA VAL A 78 -8.44 -20.10 -13.20
C VAL A 78 -8.28 -20.00 -14.72
N SER A 79 -7.41 -19.10 -15.20
CA SER A 79 -7.23 -18.83 -16.64
C SER A 79 -6.30 -19.80 -17.37
N LEU A 80 -5.53 -20.62 -16.66
CA LEU A 80 -4.67 -21.63 -17.29
C LEU A 80 -5.51 -22.87 -17.65
N PRO A 81 -5.52 -23.33 -18.92
CA PRO A 81 -6.16 -24.59 -19.28
C PRO A 81 -5.44 -25.75 -18.57
N PHE A 82 -6.21 -26.73 -18.11
CA PHE A 82 -5.71 -28.00 -17.57
C PHE A 82 -4.76 -28.71 -18.52
#